data_AF-A0A4Q3BT65-F1
#
_entry.id   AF-A0A4Q3BT65-F1
#
_cell.length_a   1.000
_cell.length_b   1.000
_cell.length_c   1.000
_cell.angle_alpha   90.00
_cell.angle_beta   90.00
_cell.angle_gamma   90.00
#
_symmetry.space_group_name_H-M   'P 1'
#
loop_
_entity.id
_entity.type
_entity.pdbx_description
1 polymer ?
#
loop_
_entity_poly.entity_id
_entity_poly.type
_entity_poly.pdbx_seq_one_letter_code
_entity_poly.pdbx_strand_id
1 'polypeptide(L)' 'GYTRVIKAGIRASDAAHMAVIEFVDRDVSAKGQDSGPVQVEDELEDAA' A
#
# COMPACT_ATOMS: atom_id res chain seq x y z
N GLY A 1 -9.07 -5.02 -1.58
CA GLY A 1 -10.04 -5.82 -2.35
C GLY A 1 -10.42 -5.13 -3.63
N TYR A 2 -10.96 -3.90 -3.55
CA TYR A 2 -11.35 -3.10 -4.74
C TYR A 2 -10.70 -1.72 -4.77
N THR A 3 -9.84 -1.44 -3.81
CA THR A 3 -8.98 -0.26 -3.80
C THR A 3 -7.54 -0.72 -3.75
N ARG A 4 -6.69 -0.08 -4.57
CA ARG A 4 -5.24 -0.25 -4.54
C ARG A 4 -4.62 1.00 -3.93
N VAL A 5 -3.62 0.82 -3.08
CA VAL A 5 -2.86 1.90 -2.44
C VAL A 5 -1.41 1.82 -2.91
N ILE A 6 -0.90 2.93 -3.47
CA ILE A 6 0.47 3.02 -4.00
C ILE A 6 1.21 4.10 -3.23
N LYS A 7 2.39 3.78 -2.68
CA LYS A 7 3.24 4.73 -1.93
C LYS A 7 3.77 5.81 -2.89
N ALA A 8 3.53 7.07 -2.55
CA ALA A 8 3.88 8.22 -3.39
C ALA A 8 4.98 9.10 -2.75
N GLY A 9 5.80 8.51 -1.88
CA GLY A 9 6.91 9.20 -1.22
C GLY A 9 6.44 10.20 -0.16
N ILE A 10 7.23 11.26 0.03
CA ILE A 10 7.08 12.23 1.11
C ILE A 10 6.75 13.62 0.54
N ARG A 11 5.81 14.32 1.16
CA ARG A 11 5.41 15.68 0.79
C ARG A 11 6.49 16.69 1.18
N ALA A 12 6.86 17.54 0.24
CA ALA A 12 7.99 18.46 0.39
C ALA A 12 7.83 19.51 1.51
N SER A 13 6.60 19.92 1.83
CA SER A 13 6.36 21.01 2.81
C SER A 13 6.54 20.59 4.26
N ASP A 14 6.20 19.36 4.61
CA ASP A 14 6.04 18.92 6.00
C ASP A 14 6.46 17.47 6.24
N ALA A 15 7.13 16.88 5.25
CA ALA A 15 7.56 15.50 5.29
C ALA A 15 6.44 14.46 5.54
N ALA A 16 5.19 14.79 5.21
CA ALA A 16 4.08 13.83 5.33
C ALA A 16 4.20 12.69 4.30
N HIS A 17 4.00 11.44 4.73
CA HIS A 17 3.95 10.30 3.82
C HIS A 17 2.66 10.34 2.97
N MET A 18 2.83 10.29 1.66
CA MET A 18 1.74 10.35 0.69
C MET A 18 1.49 8.99 0.04
N ALA A 19 0.25 8.76 -0.36
CA ALA A 19 -0.13 7.61 -1.18
C ALA A 19 -1.23 8.00 -2.17
N VAL A 20 -1.28 7.27 -3.28
CA VAL A 20 -2.37 7.34 -4.26
C VAL A 20 -3.32 6.17 -3.99
N ILE A 21 -4.62 6.46 -3.91
CA ILE A 21 -5.67 5.46 -3.81
C ILE A 21 -6.50 5.47 -5.09
N GLU A 22 -6.65 4.29 -5.69
CA GLU A 22 -7.46 4.10 -6.90
C GLU A 22 -8.46 2.97 -6.69
N PHE A 23 -9.59 3.05 -7.40
CA PHE A 23 -10.49 1.91 -7.53
C PHE A 23 -9.91 0.94 -8.56
N VAL A 24 -9.90 -0.34 -8.22
CA VAL A 24 -9.60 -1.42 -9.15
C VAL A 24 -10.91 -1.90 -9.76
N ASP A 25 -10.84 -2.48 -10.95
CA ASP A 25 -12.00 -3.13 -11.56
C ASP A 25 -12.62 -4.16 -10.62
N ARG A 26 -13.94 -4.32 -10.71
CA ARG A 26 -14.70 -5.17 -9.80
C ARG A 26 -14.39 -6.64 -10.05
N ASP A 27 -13.39 -7.14 -9.34
CA ASP A 27 -13.06 -8.55 -9.28
C ASP A 27 -13.63 -9.17 -7.98
N VAL A 28 -14.72 -9.93 -8.11
CA VAL A 28 -15.37 -10.60 -6.97
C VAL A 28 -14.42 -11.60 -6.30
N SER A 29 -13.43 -12.14 -7.03
CA SER A 29 -12.43 -13.07 -6.49
C SER A 29 -11.39 -12.37 -5.60
N ALA A 30 -11.17 -11.06 -5.78
CA ALA A 30 -10.28 -10.25 -4.95
C ALA A 30 -10.91 -9.85 -3.59
N LYS A 31 -12.17 -10.22 -3.33
CA LYS A 31 -12.84 -9.95 -2.04
C LYS A 31 -12.19 -10.78 -0.93
N GLY A 32 -11.64 -10.10 0.07
CA GLY A 32 -11.01 -10.73 1.24
C GLY A 32 -9.54 -11.11 1.03
N GLN A 33 -8.97 -10.86 -0.14
CA GLN A 33 -7.53 -10.96 -0.38
C GLN A 33 -6.80 -9.73 0.18
N ASP A 34 -5.59 -9.94 0.70
CA ASP A 34 -4.74 -8.86 1.17
C ASP A 34 -4.41 -7.91 0.01
N SER A 35 -4.51 -6.62 0.29
CA SER A 35 -4.32 -5.54 -0.70
C SER A 35 -2.94 -4.89 -0.59
N GLY A 36 -2.15 -5.30 0.41
CA GLY A 36 -0.81 -4.83 0.66
C GLY A 36 0.27 -5.85 0.27
N PRO A 37 1.54 -5.41 0.19
CA PRO A 37 2.66 -6.32 0.18
C PRO A 37 2.64 -7.18 1.45
N VAL A 38 2.83 -8.49 1.30
CA VAL A 38 3.02 -9.39 2.44
C VAL A 38 4.31 -8.95 3.12
N GLN A 39 4.22 -8.47 4.36
CA GLN A 39 5.40 -8.13 5.12
C GLN A 39 6.17 -9.43 5.37
N VAL A 40 7.28 -9.60 4.67
CA VAL A 40 8.22 -10.69 4.91
C VAL A 40 9.12 -10.22 6.04
N GLU A 41 9.28 -11.03 7.08
CA GLU A 41 9.95 -10.65 8.33
C GLU A 41 11.35 -10.04 8.12
N ASP A 42 12.04 -10.42 7.04
CA ASP A 42 13.36 -9.90 6.67
C ASP A 42 13.40 -8.37 6.40
N GLU A 43 12.31 -7.74 5.98
CA GLU A 43 12.27 -6.28 5.70
C GLU A 43 12.08 -5.42 6.96
N LEU A 44 11.78 -6.03 8.11
CA LEU A 44 11.58 -5.31 9.39
C LEU A 44 12.89 -5.13 10.16
N GLU A 45 13.89 -6.01 9.97
CA GLU A 45 15.20 -5.91 10.64
C GLU A 45 16.10 -4.81 10.07
N ASP A 46 16.02 -4.52 8.76
CA ASP A 46 16.82 -3.46 8.12
C ASP A 46 16.32 -2.02 8.41
N ALA A 47 15.20 -1.89 9.12
CA ALA A 47 14.56 -0.59 9.43
C ALA A 47 14.68 -0.16 10.91
N ALA A 48 15.39 -0.92 11.75
CA ALA A 48 15.52 -0.67 13.20
C ALA A 48 16.86 -0.01 13.60
#